data_AF-A0A9C7WH01-F1
#
_entry.id   AF-A0A9C7WH01-F1
#
_cell.length_a   1.000
_cell.length_b   1.000
_cell.length_c   1.000
_cell.angle_alpha   90.00
_cell.angle_beta   90.00
_cell.angle_gamma   90.00
#
_symmetry.space_group_name_H-M   'P 1'
#
loop_
_entity.id
_entity.type
_entity.pdbx_description
1 polymer ?
#
loop_
_entity_poly.entity_id
_entity_poly.type
_entity_poly.pdbx_seq_one_letter_code
_entity_poly.pdbx_strand_id
1 'polypeptide(L)'
;MEWKAQWIWAQEGIGSKNLYLCFRKSFNIPGQVAQASACCTADSMYKLYINGKFVGRGPARGDRFHRSYDRYNLTPLLVKGKNEVLAVVHYRGEDTYDGVSVRGGFLFQLEGRTMTGRTFSVRSDRSWEVGRTMAWDRRSFRIGPGLGFCEEYDARREEVDWRRAAVLAPADAGPWGSLEPRGMPLPMEEFLPAGRVVVVGRCKPPEGRSFSFDLGERFGER
;
A
#
# COMPACT_ATOMS: atom_id res chain seq x y z
N MET A 1 14.00 5.96 -16.10
CA MET A 1 13.96 4.57 -15.61
C MET A 1 13.21 3.76 -16.63
N GLU A 2 13.69 2.56 -16.98
CA GLU A 2 13.00 1.66 -17.90
C GLU A 2 12.15 0.67 -17.08
N TRP A 3 10.83 0.71 -17.26
CA TRP A 3 9.93 -0.21 -16.57
C TRP A 3 9.87 -1.56 -17.29
N LYS A 4 10.02 -2.62 -16.51
CA LYS A 4 9.89 -4.03 -16.92
C LYS A 4 8.84 -4.77 -16.11
N ALA A 5 8.26 -4.10 -15.12
CA ALA A 5 7.14 -4.56 -14.33
C ALA A 5 5.81 -4.31 -15.05
N GLN A 6 4.77 -4.99 -14.61
CA GLN A 6 3.42 -4.90 -15.14
C GLN A 6 2.46 -4.52 -14.02
N TRP A 7 1.43 -3.74 -14.35
CA TRP A 7 0.33 -3.48 -13.44
C TRP A 7 -0.40 -4.78 -13.17
N ILE A 8 -0.53 -5.14 -11.88
CA ILE A 8 -1.21 -6.36 -11.44
C ILE A 8 -2.37 -6.06 -10.51
N TRP A 9 -3.36 -6.95 -10.49
CA TRP A 9 -4.53 -6.86 -9.63
C TRP A 9 -5.14 -8.22 -9.30
N ALA A 10 -6.17 -8.25 -8.45
CA ALA A 10 -7.02 -9.42 -8.31
C ALA A 10 -7.90 -9.62 -9.55
N GLN A 11 -8.19 -10.88 -9.90
CA GLN A 11 -9.14 -11.21 -10.97
C GLN A 11 -10.56 -10.72 -10.62
N GLU A 12 -10.91 -10.80 -9.34
CA GLU A 12 -12.20 -10.35 -8.81
C GLU A 12 -12.09 -8.92 -8.26
N GLY A 13 -13.22 -8.20 -8.20
CA GLY A 13 -13.27 -6.87 -7.59
C GLY A 13 -12.82 -5.72 -8.50
N ILE A 14 -12.68 -5.93 -9.81
CA ILE A 14 -12.53 -4.83 -10.77
C ILE A 14 -13.78 -3.94 -10.69
N GLY A 15 -13.59 -2.62 -10.53
CA GLY A 15 -14.67 -1.64 -10.35
C GLY A 15 -15.27 -1.59 -8.94
N SER A 16 -14.77 -2.40 -8.00
CA SER A 16 -15.16 -2.29 -6.60
C SER A 16 -14.55 -1.08 -5.92
N LYS A 17 -15.30 -0.48 -5.00
CA LYS A 17 -14.87 0.63 -4.15
C LYS A 17 -14.51 0.15 -2.75
N ASN A 18 -13.72 0.97 -2.05
CA ASN A 18 -13.22 0.74 -0.69
C ASN A 18 -12.64 -0.67 -0.51
N LEU A 19 -11.66 -1.02 -1.35
CA LEU A 19 -11.13 -2.37 -1.43
C LEU A 19 -9.68 -2.40 -0.95
N TYR A 20 -9.42 -3.26 0.03
CA TYR A 20 -8.07 -3.56 0.49
C TYR A 20 -7.63 -4.91 -0.07
N LEU A 21 -6.51 -4.93 -0.79
CA LEU A 21 -5.90 -6.14 -1.31
C LEU A 21 -4.46 -6.27 -0.80
N CYS A 22 -4.08 -7.48 -0.43
CA CYS A 22 -2.71 -7.82 -0.09
C CYS A 22 -2.03 -8.44 -1.31
N PHE A 23 -0.82 -8.00 -1.61
CA PHE A 23 0.04 -8.52 -2.67
C PHE A 23 1.30 -9.07 -2.05
N ARG A 24 1.74 -10.27 -2.44
CA ARG A 24 3.01 -10.82 -1.96
C ARG A 24 3.84 -11.46 -3.05
N LYS A 25 5.16 -11.45 -2.82
CA LYS A 25 6.15 -12.14 -3.65
C LYS A 25 7.32 -12.61 -2.82
N SER A 26 7.49 -13.93 -2.75
CA SER A 26 8.74 -14.55 -2.29
C SER A 26 9.75 -14.66 -3.44
N PHE A 27 11.03 -14.42 -3.15
CA PHE A 27 12.14 -14.54 -4.09
C PHE A 27 13.46 -14.86 -3.36
N ASN A 28 14.46 -15.31 -4.09
CA ASN A 28 15.78 -15.65 -3.53
C ASN A 28 16.87 -14.74 -4.08
N ILE A 29 17.77 -14.27 -3.21
CA ILE A 29 18.96 -13.51 -3.57
C ILE A 29 20.19 -14.41 -3.41
N PRO A 30 21.05 -14.57 -4.44
CA PRO A 30 22.11 -15.58 -4.45
C PRO A 30 23.31 -15.24 -3.55
N GLY A 31 23.40 -14.03 -3.02
CA GLY A 31 24.54 -13.55 -2.24
C GLY A 31 24.17 -12.37 -1.34
N GLN A 32 25.14 -11.88 -0.58
CA GLN A 32 24.95 -10.68 0.24
C GLN A 32 24.66 -9.48 -0.65
N VAL A 33 23.65 -8.69 -0.30
CA VAL A 33 23.21 -7.52 -1.08
C VAL A 33 24.21 -6.39 -0.92
N ALA A 34 24.69 -5.84 -2.04
CA ALA A 34 25.53 -4.64 -2.06
C ALA A 34 24.68 -3.38 -2.24
N GLN A 35 23.67 -3.47 -3.10
CA GLN A 35 22.78 -2.36 -3.42
C GLN A 35 21.46 -2.90 -3.95
N ALA A 36 20.35 -2.32 -3.49
CA ALA A 36 19.02 -2.62 -4.00
C ALA A 36 18.10 -1.41 -3.88
N SER A 37 17.39 -1.10 -4.96
CA SER A 37 16.38 -0.05 -4.97
C SER A 37 15.07 -0.56 -5.56
N ALA A 38 13.95 -0.20 -4.94
CA ALA A 38 12.63 -0.48 -5.48
C ALA A 38 11.93 0.80 -5.91
N CYS A 39 11.12 0.70 -6.96
CA CYS A 39 10.10 1.68 -7.30
C CYS A 39 8.72 1.05 -7.09
N CYS A 40 7.82 1.79 -6.45
CA CYS A 40 6.52 1.30 -6.03
C CYS A 40 5.45 2.36 -6.26
N THR A 41 4.31 1.95 -6.81
CA THR A 41 3.10 2.78 -6.89
C THR A 41 1.87 1.90 -6.88
N ALA A 42 0.71 2.51 -6.65
CA ALA A 42 -0.58 1.84 -6.67
C ALA A 42 -1.70 2.84 -6.97
N ASP A 43 -2.83 2.31 -7.41
CA ASP A 43 -4.10 3.02 -7.37
C ASP A 43 -4.97 2.36 -6.28
N SER A 44 -5.26 3.01 -5.15
CA SER A 44 -5.04 4.44 -4.86
C SER A 44 -3.89 4.69 -3.88
N MET A 45 -3.70 3.81 -2.91
CA MET A 45 -2.65 3.90 -1.89
C MET A 45 -2.06 2.53 -1.60
N TYR A 46 -0.82 2.47 -1.14
CA TYR A 46 -0.18 1.25 -0.66
C TYR A 46 0.57 1.48 0.66
N LYS A 47 0.73 0.40 1.43
CA LYS A 47 1.75 0.22 2.47
C LYS A 47 2.67 -0.91 2.04
N LEU A 48 3.98 -0.66 2.02
CA LEU A 48 4.99 -1.62 1.56
C LEU A 48 5.76 -2.19 2.75
N TYR A 49 5.99 -3.51 2.72
CA TYR A 49 6.74 -4.25 3.70
C TYR A 49 7.75 -5.16 3.00
N ILE A 50 8.95 -5.28 3.58
CA ILE A 50 10.01 -6.18 3.12
C ILE A 50 10.43 -7.03 4.30
N ASN A 51 10.32 -8.35 4.18
CA ASN A 51 10.65 -9.29 5.26
C ASN A 51 9.93 -8.94 6.58
N GLY A 52 8.66 -8.56 6.50
CA GLY A 52 7.83 -8.15 7.64
C GLY A 52 8.10 -6.75 8.20
N LYS A 53 9.14 -6.04 7.71
CA LYS A 53 9.44 -4.67 8.16
C LYS A 53 8.74 -3.65 7.27
N PHE A 54 8.06 -2.68 7.90
CA PHE A 54 7.46 -1.55 7.19
C PHE A 54 8.54 -0.71 6.49
N VAL A 55 8.29 -0.37 5.23
CA VAL A 55 9.19 0.44 4.39
C VAL A 55 8.64 1.84 4.20
N GLY A 56 7.35 1.96 3.96
CA GLY A 56 6.72 3.23 3.67
C GLY A 56 5.31 3.08 3.12
N ARG A 57 4.64 4.22 2.98
CA ARG A 57 3.31 4.35 2.38
C ARG A 57 3.33 5.37 1.24
N GLY A 58 2.48 5.16 0.25
CA GLY A 58 2.36 6.03 -0.90
C GLY A 58 1.20 5.63 -1.82
N PRO A 59 1.23 5.99 -3.11
CA PRO A 59 2.17 6.95 -3.70
C PRO A 59 1.93 8.37 -3.19
N ALA A 60 2.75 9.32 -3.65
CA ALA A 60 2.36 10.73 -3.59
C ALA A 60 1.07 10.97 -4.37
N ARG A 61 0.37 12.06 -4.06
CA ARG A 61 -0.79 12.48 -4.83
C ARG A 61 -0.40 12.65 -6.30
N GLY A 62 -1.29 12.24 -7.19
CA GLY A 62 -1.16 12.40 -8.63
C GLY A 62 -2.55 12.53 -9.25
N ASP A 63 -2.58 12.92 -10.52
CA ASP A 63 -3.82 13.07 -11.28
C ASP A 63 -4.10 11.84 -12.16
N ARG A 64 -5.10 11.91 -13.05
CA ARG A 64 -5.48 10.81 -13.95
C ARG A 64 -4.38 10.44 -14.94
N PHE A 65 -3.60 11.43 -15.36
CA PHE A 65 -2.62 11.36 -16.43
C PHE A 65 -1.17 11.30 -15.93
N HIS A 66 -0.90 11.76 -14.70
CA HIS A 66 0.43 11.76 -14.10
C HIS A 66 0.40 11.08 -12.74
N ARG A 67 0.99 9.88 -12.66
CA ARG A 67 1.05 9.08 -11.43
C ARG A 67 2.44 9.07 -10.83
N SER A 68 2.50 9.46 -9.57
CA SER A 68 3.74 9.38 -8.81
C SER A 68 4.09 7.93 -8.49
N TYR A 69 5.38 7.59 -8.58
CA TYR A 69 5.94 6.41 -7.94
C TYR A 69 7.03 6.82 -6.94
N ASP A 70 7.12 6.04 -5.86
CA ASP A 70 8.11 6.25 -4.82
C ASP A 70 9.33 5.36 -5.07
N ARG A 71 10.52 5.85 -4.71
CA ARG A 71 11.77 5.09 -4.78
C ARG A 71 12.30 4.83 -3.37
N TYR A 72 12.58 3.56 -3.07
CA TYR A 72 13.11 3.13 -1.78
C TYR A 72 14.49 2.49 -1.92
N ASN A 73 15.38 2.79 -0.98
CA ASN A 73 16.60 2.01 -0.80
C ASN A 73 16.28 0.79 0.07
N LEU A 74 16.28 -0.40 -0.54
CA LEU A 74 15.96 -1.66 0.15
C LEU A 74 17.19 -2.46 0.56
N THR A 75 18.39 -1.96 0.26
CA THR A 75 19.67 -2.57 0.63
C THR A 75 19.71 -3.05 2.11
N PRO A 76 19.31 -2.24 3.11
CA PRO A 76 19.42 -2.66 4.52
C PRO A 76 18.35 -3.67 4.96
N LEU A 77 17.35 -3.95 4.12
CA LEU A 77 16.21 -4.81 4.47
C LEU A 77 16.30 -6.20 3.84
N LEU A 78 17.13 -6.36 2.81
CA LEU A 78 17.26 -7.60 2.05
C LEU A 78 18.43 -8.45 2.53
N VAL A 79 18.24 -9.77 2.50
CA VAL A 79 19.21 -10.76 2.97
C VAL A 79 19.60 -11.74 1.87
N LYS A 80 20.74 -12.44 2.02
CA LYS A 80 21.06 -13.60 1.18
C LYS A 80 20.00 -14.70 1.43
N GLY A 81 19.54 -15.36 0.37
CA GLY A 81 18.51 -16.39 0.45
C GLY A 81 17.10 -15.82 0.29
N LYS A 82 16.14 -16.37 1.04
CA LYS A 82 14.71 -16.08 0.89
C LYS A 82 14.39 -14.68 1.41
N ASN A 83 13.68 -13.92 0.58
CA ASN A 83 13.10 -12.62 0.92
C ASN A 83 11.62 -12.60 0.49
N GLU A 84 10.86 -11.73 1.11
CA GLU A 84 9.46 -11.49 0.78
C GLU A 84 9.16 -10.00 0.63
N VAL A 85 8.44 -9.66 -0.43
CA VAL A 85 7.73 -8.38 -0.54
C VAL A 85 6.27 -8.61 -0.19
N LEU A 86 5.72 -7.76 0.67
CA LEU A 86 4.29 -7.67 0.96
C LEU A 86 3.84 -6.23 0.75
N ALA A 87 2.71 -6.03 0.07
CA ALA A 87 2.07 -4.73 -0.03
C ALA A 87 0.59 -4.83 0.29
N VAL A 88 0.08 -3.91 1.11
CA VAL A 88 -1.35 -3.74 1.32
C VAL A 88 -1.78 -2.53 0.50
N VAL A 89 -2.64 -2.74 -0.49
CA VAL A 89 -3.13 -1.71 -1.40
C VAL A 89 -4.58 -1.38 -1.06
N HIS A 90 -4.85 -0.12 -0.77
CA HIS A 90 -6.21 0.41 -0.64
C HIS A 90 -6.60 1.09 -1.94
N TYR A 91 -7.51 0.46 -2.68
CA TYR A 91 -8.18 1.07 -3.82
C TYR A 91 -9.48 1.72 -3.34
N ARG A 92 -9.55 3.06 -3.46
CA ARG A 92 -10.75 3.81 -3.06
C ARG A 92 -11.88 3.56 -4.04
N GLY A 93 -11.59 3.59 -5.34
CA GLY A 93 -12.58 3.45 -6.42
C GLY A 93 -13.53 4.65 -6.58
N GLU A 94 -13.23 5.74 -5.88
CA GLU A 94 -13.93 7.03 -5.99
C GLU A 94 -12.92 8.17 -5.94
N ASP A 95 -13.31 9.30 -6.51
CA ASP A 95 -12.53 10.53 -6.47
C ASP A 95 -12.72 11.26 -5.14
N THR A 96 -11.61 11.83 -4.68
CA THR A 96 -11.44 12.54 -3.41
C THR A 96 -10.65 13.82 -3.67
N TYR A 97 -10.66 14.79 -2.77
CA TYR A 97 -9.91 16.04 -2.98
C TYR A 97 -8.40 15.83 -3.00
N ASP A 98 -7.93 14.71 -2.42
CA ASP A 98 -6.52 14.34 -2.37
C ASP A 98 -6.08 13.39 -3.50
N GLY A 99 -6.97 13.00 -4.41
CA GLY A 99 -6.60 12.12 -5.51
C GLY A 99 -7.77 11.53 -6.28
N VAL A 100 -7.45 11.11 -7.49
CA VAL A 100 -8.39 10.51 -8.44
C VAL A 100 -8.18 9.00 -8.49
N SER A 101 -9.26 8.22 -8.52
CA SER A 101 -9.19 6.76 -8.72
C SER A 101 -9.46 6.44 -10.19
N VAL A 102 -8.55 5.75 -10.85
CA VAL A 102 -8.72 5.33 -12.26
C VAL A 102 -9.14 3.88 -12.32
N ARG A 103 -8.29 2.98 -11.83
CA ARG A 103 -8.51 1.53 -11.81
C ARG A 103 -7.58 0.91 -10.80
N GLY A 104 -8.08 0.03 -9.94
CA GLY A 104 -7.26 -0.69 -8.98
C GLY A 104 -6.07 -1.36 -9.66
N GLY A 105 -4.87 -1.10 -9.15
CA GLY A 105 -3.63 -1.59 -9.73
C GLY A 105 -2.47 -1.44 -8.77
N PHE A 106 -1.54 -2.38 -8.82
CA PHE A 106 -0.28 -2.35 -8.09
C PHE A 106 0.89 -2.53 -9.05
N LEU A 107 1.95 -1.72 -8.89
CA LEU A 107 3.15 -1.77 -9.71
C LEU A 107 4.39 -1.70 -8.82
N PHE A 108 5.29 -2.67 -8.98
CA PHE A 108 6.51 -2.78 -8.18
C PHE A 108 7.68 -3.28 -9.04
N GLN A 109 8.81 -2.59 -8.97
CA GLN A 109 10.07 -3.01 -9.60
C GLN A 109 11.24 -2.83 -8.65
N LEU A 110 11.88 -3.92 -8.26
CA LEU A 110 13.11 -3.97 -7.49
C LEU A 110 14.26 -4.40 -8.41
N GLU A 111 15.36 -3.66 -8.33
CA GLU A 111 16.62 -4.00 -8.97
C GLU A 111 17.75 -3.92 -7.95
N GLY A 112 18.66 -4.88 -7.99
CA GLY A 112 19.79 -4.90 -7.09
C GLY A 112 20.95 -5.75 -7.59
N ARG A 113 22.05 -5.65 -6.87
CA ARG A 113 23.27 -6.43 -7.08
C ARG A 113 23.84 -6.92 -5.76
N THR A 114 24.47 -8.07 -5.83
CA THR A 114 25.20 -8.68 -4.71
C THR A 114 26.63 -8.13 -4.62
N MET A 115 27.30 -8.38 -3.49
CA MET A 115 28.71 -8.04 -3.29
C MET A 115 29.63 -8.71 -4.33
N THR A 116 29.23 -9.84 -4.90
CA THR A 116 29.98 -10.54 -5.96
C THR A 116 29.61 -10.05 -7.37
N GLY A 117 28.87 -8.93 -7.49
CA GLY A 117 28.46 -8.35 -8.77
C GLY A 117 27.28 -9.02 -9.47
N ARG A 118 26.73 -10.13 -8.95
CA ARG A 118 25.54 -10.78 -9.55
C ARG A 118 24.32 -9.90 -9.35
N THR A 119 23.59 -9.63 -10.43
CA THR A 119 22.35 -8.84 -10.42
C THR A 119 21.14 -9.70 -10.07
N PHE A 120 20.10 -9.07 -9.52
CA PHE A 120 18.79 -9.68 -9.29
C PHE A 120 17.69 -8.63 -9.50
N SER A 121 16.50 -9.10 -9.86
CA SER A 121 15.34 -8.22 -10.01
C SER A 121 14.06 -8.92 -9.58
N VAL A 122 13.09 -8.13 -9.11
CA VAL A 122 11.72 -8.55 -8.85
C VAL A 122 10.80 -7.54 -9.51
N ARG A 123 9.84 -8.02 -10.30
CA ARG A 123 8.92 -7.19 -11.07
C ARG A 123 7.51 -7.68 -10.76
N SER A 124 6.56 -6.76 -10.61
CA SER A 124 5.14 -7.15 -10.56
C SER A 124 4.73 -7.79 -11.87
N ASP A 125 4.22 -9.01 -11.79
CA ASP A 125 3.80 -9.85 -12.91
C ASP A 125 2.82 -10.94 -12.42
N ARG A 126 2.39 -11.83 -13.30
CA ARG A 126 1.47 -12.95 -12.98
C ARG A 126 1.98 -13.93 -11.91
N SER A 127 3.27 -13.89 -11.58
CA SER A 127 3.87 -14.78 -10.58
C SER A 127 3.74 -14.26 -9.15
N TRP A 128 3.15 -13.08 -8.97
CA TRP A 128 2.72 -12.56 -7.67
C TRP A 128 1.44 -13.26 -7.20
N GLU A 129 1.26 -13.26 -5.89
CA GLU A 129 0.00 -13.63 -5.26
C GLU A 129 -0.72 -12.37 -4.79
N VAL A 130 -2.03 -12.37 -4.92
CA VAL A 130 -2.92 -11.31 -4.45
C VAL A 130 -4.10 -11.96 -3.75
N GLY A 131 -4.56 -11.36 -2.66
CA GLY A 131 -5.73 -11.82 -1.95
C GLY A 131 -6.41 -10.70 -1.19
N ARG A 132 -7.68 -10.89 -0.88
CA ARG A 132 -8.45 -10.01 -0.02
C ARG A 132 -8.50 -10.61 1.38
N THR A 133 -8.30 -9.79 2.40
CA THR A 133 -8.71 -10.12 3.77
C THR A 133 -10.10 -9.54 4.05
N MET A 134 -10.88 -10.22 4.86
CA MET A 134 -12.18 -9.73 5.33
C MET A 134 -12.09 -8.87 6.59
N ALA A 135 -10.87 -8.57 7.05
CA ALA A 135 -10.64 -7.69 8.20
C ALA A 135 -11.12 -6.26 7.93
N TRP A 136 -10.85 -5.69 6.74
CA TRP A 136 -11.38 -4.39 6.34
C TRP A 136 -12.80 -4.51 5.79
N ASP A 137 -13.79 -3.90 6.48
CA ASP A 137 -15.15 -3.83 5.95
C ASP A 137 -15.26 -2.77 4.85
N ARG A 138 -15.40 -3.24 3.61
CA ARG A 138 -15.63 -2.38 2.44
C ARG A 138 -16.93 -1.57 2.49
N ARG A 139 -17.87 -1.93 3.37
CA ARG A 139 -19.16 -1.24 3.57
C ARG A 139 -19.05 -0.10 4.58
N SER A 140 -17.85 0.14 5.12
CA SER A 140 -17.61 1.24 6.05
C SER A 140 -17.98 2.60 5.42
N PHE A 141 -18.31 3.52 6.30
CA PHE A 141 -18.84 4.83 5.90
C PHE A 141 -17.78 5.68 5.21
N ARG A 142 -18.20 6.45 4.20
CA ARG A 142 -17.37 7.52 3.63
C ARG A 142 -17.28 8.66 4.65
N ILE A 143 -16.07 9.13 4.94
CA ILE A 143 -15.84 10.20 5.94
C ILE A 143 -16.47 11.52 5.46
N GLY A 144 -16.38 11.80 4.16
CA GLY A 144 -17.02 12.95 3.54
C GLY A 144 -16.68 13.09 2.06
N PRO A 145 -17.24 14.08 1.35
CA PRO A 145 -17.02 14.27 -0.08
C PRO A 145 -15.53 14.47 -0.44
N GLY A 146 -14.76 15.14 0.42
CA GLY A 146 -13.34 15.38 0.18
C GLY A 146 -12.40 14.24 0.57
N LEU A 147 -12.89 13.24 1.32
CA LEU A 147 -12.08 12.22 1.99
C LEU A 147 -12.50 10.80 1.58
N GLY A 148 -11.65 9.83 1.92
CA GLY A 148 -11.91 8.41 1.71
C GLY A 148 -12.91 7.82 2.72
N PHE A 149 -12.67 6.57 3.08
CA PHE A 149 -13.55 5.77 3.92
C PHE A 149 -13.00 5.69 5.35
N CYS A 150 -13.89 5.60 6.33
CA CYS A 150 -13.53 5.27 7.70
C CYS A 150 -13.02 3.82 7.72
N GLU A 151 -11.92 3.56 8.41
CA GLU A 151 -11.40 2.20 8.54
C GLU A 151 -12.19 1.44 9.61
N GLU A 152 -12.91 0.40 9.19
CA GLU A 152 -13.50 -0.57 10.11
C GLU A 152 -12.74 -1.89 9.95
N TYR A 153 -12.02 -2.29 11.00
CA TYR A 153 -11.10 -3.42 10.98
C TYR A 153 -11.46 -4.48 12.03
N ASP A 154 -11.68 -5.72 11.58
CA ASP A 154 -11.89 -6.89 12.44
C ASP A 154 -10.66 -7.82 12.39
N ALA A 155 -9.82 -7.72 13.42
CA ALA A 155 -8.59 -8.51 13.56
C ALA A 155 -8.83 -10.03 13.62
N ARG A 156 -10.07 -10.51 13.82
CA ARG A 156 -10.37 -11.95 13.78
C ARG A 156 -10.46 -12.50 12.35
N ARG A 157 -10.46 -11.62 11.35
CA ARG A 157 -10.71 -11.95 9.94
C ARG A 157 -9.53 -11.61 9.03
N GLU A 158 -8.32 -11.56 9.60
CA GLU A 158 -7.07 -11.20 8.89
C GLU A 158 -6.61 -12.21 7.86
N GLU A 159 -7.18 -13.42 7.86
CA GLU A 159 -6.85 -14.44 6.87
C GLU A 159 -7.08 -13.92 5.44
N VAL A 160 -6.11 -14.22 4.57
CA VAL A 160 -6.09 -13.81 3.18
C VAL A 160 -6.21 -15.05 2.30
N ASP A 161 -7.24 -15.09 1.45
CA ASP A 161 -7.36 -16.10 0.38
C ASP A 161 -6.43 -15.71 -0.79
N TRP A 162 -5.23 -16.31 -0.81
CA TRP A 162 -4.20 -15.99 -1.79
C TRP A 162 -4.45 -16.66 -3.14
N ARG A 163 -4.43 -15.87 -4.21
CA ARG A 163 -4.56 -16.34 -5.59
C ARG A 163 -3.51 -15.71 -6.49
N ARG A 164 -3.32 -16.24 -7.69
CA ARG A 164 -2.41 -15.64 -8.68
C ARG A 164 -2.94 -14.28 -9.15
N ALA A 165 -2.05 -13.30 -9.20
CA ALA A 165 -2.37 -11.98 -9.68
C ALA A 165 -2.65 -11.98 -11.19
N ALA A 166 -3.65 -11.20 -11.60
CA ALA A 166 -3.91 -10.90 -12.99
C ALA A 166 -3.01 -9.76 -13.46
N VAL A 167 -2.44 -9.90 -14.66
CA VAL A 167 -1.74 -8.80 -15.33
C VAL A 167 -2.78 -7.93 -16.04
N LEU A 168 -2.77 -6.63 -15.74
CA LEU A 168 -3.69 -5.67 -16.33
C LEU A 168 -3.08 -4.98 -17.56
N ALA A 169 -1.83 -4.52 -17.46
CA ALA A 169 -1.10 -3.87 -18.55
C ALA A 169 0.41 -3.80 -18.24
N PRO A 170 1.27 -3.61 -19.26
CA PRO A 170 2.62 -3.05 -19.06
C PRO A 170 2.60 -1.73 -18.28
N ALA A 171 3.71 -1.36 -17.65
CA ALA A 171 3.80 -0.15 -16.80
C ALA A 171 3.49 1.17 -17.54
N ASP A 172 3.88 1.25 -18.81
CA ASP A 172 3.70 2.38 -19.73
C ASP A 172 2.40 2.30 -20.54
N ALA A 173 1.54 1.34 -20.21
CA ALA A 173 0.27 1.10 -20.87
C ALA A 173 -0.87 1.04 -19.85
N GLY A 174 -2.10 1.16 -20.36
CA GLY A 174 -3.30 1.18 -19.54
C GLY A 174 -3.69 2.59 -19.08
N PRO A 175 -4.69 2.70 -18.20
CA PRO A 175 -5.37 3.98 -17.97
C PRO A 175 -4.65 4.90 -16.96
N TRP A 176 -3.53 4.48 -16.38
CA TRP A 176 -2.82 5.20 -15.30
C TRP A 176 -1.92 6.35 -15.78
N GLY A 177 -1.91 6.65 -17.09
CA GLY A 177 -1.10 7.74 -17.64
C GLY A 177 0.41 7.52 -17.50
N SER A 178 1.17 8.62 -17.43
CA SER A 178 2.62 8.59 -17.25
C SER A 178 3.00 8.30 -15.79
N LEU A 179 4.14 7.64 -15.61
CA LEU A 179 4.72 7.35 -14.31
C LEU A 179 5.88 8.31 -14.01
N GLU A 180 5.73 9.12 -12.97
CA GLU A 180 6.67 10.16 -12.59
C GLU A 180 7.31 9.88 -11.23
N PRO A 181 8.62 10.12 -11.07
CA PRO A 181 9.25 10.00 -9.77
C PRO A 181 8.62 11.01 -8.80
N ARG A 182 8.43 10.60 -7.55
CA ARG A 182 8.02 11.51 -6.47
C ARG A 182 8.91 12.75 -6.41
N GLY A 183 8.32 13.93 -6.60
CA GLY A 183 9.01 15.23 -6.56
C GLY A 183 9.24 15.81 -5.15
N MET A 184 9.02 15.02 -4.09
CA MET A 184 9.11 15.46 -2.69
C MET A 184 9.65 14.33 -1.81
N PRO A 185 10.12 14.60 -0.58
CA PRO A 185 10.57 13.55 0.34
C PRO A 185 9.49 12.50 0.64
N LEU A 186 9.92 11.27 0.96
CA LEU A 186 9.03 10.23 1.47
C LEU A 186 8.44 10.65 2.82
N PRO A 187 7.18 10.27 3.12
CA PRO A 187 6.61 10.53 4.44
C PRO A 187 7.41 9.76 5.51
N MET A 188 7.74 10.45 6.59
CA MET A 188 8.29 9.83 7.80
C MET A 188 7.12 9.32 8.66
N GLU A 189 7.25 8.10 9.18
CA GLU A 189 6.38 7.60 10.23
C GLU A 189 7.18 7.44 11.51
N GLU A 190 6.75 8.14 12.56
CA GLU A 190 7.34 8.06 13.89
C GLU A 190 6.25 7.62 14.87
N PHE A 191 6.56 6.64 15.71
CA PHE A 191 5.67 6.21 16.78
C PHE A 191 5.82 7.14 17.98
N LEU A 192 4.75 7.85 18.31
CA LEU A 192 4.67 8.70 19.49
C LEU A 192 3.79 7.98 20.54
N PRO A 193 4.36 7.46 21.65
CA PRO A 193 3.56 6.83 22.68
C PRO A 193 2.67 7.85 23.38
N ALA A 194 1.50 7.42 23.86
CA ALA A 194 0.64 8.26 24.68
C ALA A 194 1.35 8.58 26.01
N GLY A 195 1.47 9.88 26.34
CA GLY A 195 2.19 10.32 27.54
C GLY A 195 1.43 10.07 28.85
N ARG A 196 0.09 10.07 28.82
CA ARG A 196 -0.76 9.75 29.98
C ARG A 196 -2.20 9.44 29.55
N VAL A 197 -2.94 8.74 30.41
CA VAL A 197 -4.39 8.58 30.29
C VAL A 197 -5.08 9.77 30.98
N VAL A 198 -5.97 10.47 30.26
CA VAL A 198 -6.65 11.68 30.79
C VAL A 198 -7.90 11.31 31.58
N VAL A 199 -8.72 10.40 31.06
CA VAL A 199 -9.96 9.92 31.69
C VAL A 199 -10.15 8.44 31.34
N VAL A 200 -10.68 7.68 32.29
CA VAL A 200 -11.23 6.34 32.07
C VAL A 200 -12.66 6.35 32.59
N GLY A 201 -13.60 5.85 31.80
CA GLY A 201 -15.00 5.83 32.18
C GLY A 201 -15.78 4.75 31.45
N ARG A 202 -17.01 4.49 31.93
CA ARG A 202 -17.98 3.63 31.24
C ARG A 202 -18.91 4.53 30.45
N CYS A 203 -19.05 4.29 29.16
CA CYS A 203 -20.11 4.88 28.36
C CYS A 203 -21.09 3.79 27.95
N LYS A 204 -22.39 4.12 27.93
CA LYS A 204 -23.37 3.33 27.20
C LYS A 204 -23.33 3.84 25.76
N PRO A 205 -22.94 3.01 24.77
CA PRO A 205 -23.01 3.46 23.39
C PRO A 205 -24.47 3.80 23.07
N PRO A 206 -24.72 4.88 22.30
CA PRO A 206 -26.04 5.16 21.75
C PRO A 206 -26.62 3.94 21.01
N GLU A 207 -27.90 3.95 20.69
CA GLU A 207 -28.46 2.94 19.80
C GLU A 207 -27.96 3.21 18.36
N GLY A 208 -27.33 2.22 17.71
CA GLY A 208 -26.76 2.39 16.36
C GLY A 208 -25.55 1.50 16.06
N ARG A 209 -24.92 1.72 14.90
CA ARG A 209 -23.71 0.99 14.45
C ARG A 209 -22.41 1.78 14.60
N SER A 210 -22.47 3.11 14.69
CA SER A 210 -21.30 3.99 14.76
C SER A 210 -21.56 5.12 15.74
N PHE A 211 -20.55 5.44 16.55
CA PHE A 211 -20.62 6.49 17.57
C PHE A 211 -19.37 7.35 17.48
N SER A 212 -19.55 8.65 17.58
CA SER A 212 -18.45 9.60 17.66
C SER A 212 -18.39 10.14 19.08
N PHE A 213 -17.21 10.08 19.69
CA PHE A 213 -16.95 10.73 20.96
C PHE A 213 -16.21 12.04 20.66
N ASP A 214 -16.82 13.16 21.03
CA ASP A 214 -16.11 14.43 21.05
C ASP A 214 -15.07 14.39 22.18
N LEU A 215 -13.79 14.40 21.81
CA LEU A 215 -12.68 14.36 22.76
C LEU A 215 -12.34 15.76 23.33
N GLY A 216 -13.11 16.79 22.97
CA GLY A 216 -12.94 18.17 23.38
C GLY A 216 -11.83 18.91 22.62
N GLU A 217 -11.70 20.22 22.88
CA GLU A 217 -10.82 21.15 22.16
C GLU A 217 -9.30 20.88 22.33
N ARG A 218 -8.89 19.91 23.17
CA ARG A 218 -7.50 19.78 23.65
C ARG A 218 -6.52 18.95 22.81
N PHE A 219 -6.93 18.42 21.65
CA PHE A 219 -5.99 17.77 20.72
C PHE A 219 -5.40 18.81 19.76
N GLY A 220 -4.55 19.72 20.24
CA GLY A 220 -3.88 20.67 19.35
C GLY A 220 -3.17 21.88 19.97
N GLU A 221 -3.44 22.23 21.23
CA GLU A 221 -2.72 23.34 21.88
C GLU A 221 -1.40 22.83 22.47
N ARG A 222 -0.29 23.32 21.89
CA ARG A 222 1.05 23.25 22.48
C ARG A 222 1.25 24.37 23.48
#